data_AF-A0A969NXZ9-F1
#
_entry.id   AF-A0A969NXZ9-F1
#
_cell.length_a   1.000
_cell.length_b   1.000
_cell.length_c   1.000
_cell.angle_alpha   90.00
_cell.angle_beta   90.00
_cell.angle_gamma   90.00
#
_symmetry.space_group_name_H-M   'P 1'
#
loop_
_entity.id
_entity.type
_entity.pdbx_description
1 polymer ?
#
loop_
_entity_poly.entity_id
_entity_poly.type
_entity_poly.pdbx_seq_one_letter_code
_entity_poly.pdbx_strand_id
1 'polypeptide(L)'
;MAGIYQPDFVPQQPMTVSLQFDPASLAEPIETADLPGYLERSLRLYFMDEISGRWTDTMTSSLTITPVNDLFEVSLPVDRMAEFALVIVEPSGTQTSVTPDEGGRFAFTNAQSLTTGIQFPPDAVDTTVTVSYTEQSEPTQQEQLEALEEVEQFAGRSFRLDVLDGLGRLQPGFVFAEPMSMTIQVDPTTISTTTNLLKRLRVYRFNPTEKLWEDLADDPIVTWHGDVIEIETAASRAAEFAVVLVNIQTPGEGTALVYLPMIQR
;
A
#
# COMPACT_ATOMS: atom_id res chain seq x y z
N MET A 1 -14.27 -14.21 -0.66
CA MET A 1 -14.47 -15.66 -0.94
C MET A 1 -13.12 -16.36 -0.76
N ALA A 2 -13.09 -17.58 -0.19
CA ALA A 2 -11.86 -18.34 0.00
C ALA A 2 -12.01 -19.71 -0.67
N GLY A 3 -11.07 -20.09 -1.54
CA GLY A 3 -10.93 -21.44 -2.06
C GLY A 3 -9.81 -22.16 -1.30
N ILE A 4 -10.10 -23.34 -0.74
CA ILE A 4 -9.10 -24.19 -0.07
C ILE A 4 -8.70 -25.29 -1.05
N TYR A 5 -7.40 -25.46 -1.28
CA TYR A 5 -6.86 -26.55 -2.08
C TYR A 5 -5.99 -27.47 -1.23
N GLN A 6 -6.32 -28.77 -1.24
CA GLN A 6 -5.59 -29.84 -0.59
C GLN A 6 -5.03 -30.79 -1.66
N PRO A 7 -3.74 -30.77 -1.96
CA PRO A 7 -3.15 -31.68 -2.93
C PRO A 7 -2.68 -33.02 -2.32
N ASP A 8 -2.80 -34.10 -3.09
CA ASP A 8 -2.44 -35.47 -2.69
C ASP A 8 -0.98 -35.89 -3.02
N PHE A 9 -0.09 -34.99 -3.49
CA PHE A 9 1.21 -35.38 -4.09
C PHE A 9 2.40 -34.50 -3.72
N VAL A 10 3.35 -34.99 -2.90
CA VAL A 10 4.57 -34.22 -2.54
C VAL A 10 5.56 -34.13 -3.71
N PRO A 11 5.84 -32.93 -4.24
CA PRO A 11 6.81 -32.78 -5.32
C PRO A 11 8.24 -32.79 -4.80
N GLN A 12 9.15 -33.32 -5.60
CA GLN A 12 10.59 -33.38 -5.32
C GLN A 12 11.34 -32.15 -5.88
N GLN A 13 10.64 -31.24 -6.55
CA GLN A 13 11.18 -30.04 -7.20
C GLN A 13 10.19 -28.88 -7.03
N PRO A 14 10.66 -27.61 -7.05
CA PRO A 14 9.77 -26.45 -7.07
C PRO A 14 8.74 -26.59 -8.18
N MET A 15 7.47 -26.40 -7.84
CA MET A 15 6.38 -26.46 -8.80
C MET A 15 5.72 -25.09 -8.94
N THR A 16 5.18 -24.81 -10.12
CA THR A 16 4.21 -23.74 -10.31
C THR A 16 2.83 -24.33 -10.14
N VAL A 17 2.08 -23.86 -9.14
CA VAL A 17 0.64 -24.14 -9.04
C VAL A 17 -0.08 -23.05 -9.81
N SER A 18 -0.95 -23.46 -10.74
CA SER A 18 -1.82 -22.58 -11.51
C SER A 18 -3.25 -22.72 -11.04
N LEU A 19 -3.79 -21.65 -10.46
CA LEU A 19 -5.20 -21.58 -10.07
C LEU A 19 -5.95 -20.75 -11.10
N GLN A 20 -7.03 -21.30 -11.64
CA GLN A 20 -7.97 -20.54 -12.45
C GLN A 20 -9.07 -19.98 -11.56
N PHE A 21 -9.17 -18.66 -11.53
CA PHE A 21 -10.20 -17.95 -10.80
C PHE A 21 -11.22 -17.36 -11.78
N ASP A 22 -12.51 -17.67 -11.57
CA ASP A 22 -13.61 -17.05 -12.30
C ASP A 22 -14.01 -15.75 -11.59
N PRO A 23 -13.77 -14.56 -12.17
CA PRO A 23 -14.17 -13.30 -11.55
C PRO A 23 -15.68 -13.17 -11.35
N ALA A 24 -16.51 -13.93 -12.08
CA ALA A 24 -17.95 -13.98 -11.84
C ALA A 24 -18.32 -14.72 -10.54
N SER A 25 -17.38 -15.48 -9.95
CA SER A 25 -17.57 -16.11 -8.65
C SER A 25 -17.33 -15.14 -7.48
N LEU A 26 -16.83 -13.93 -7.74
CA LEU A 26 -16.76 -12.89 -6.71
C LEU A 26 -18.15 -12.54 -6.21
N ALA A 27 -18.23 -12.15 -4.92
CA ALA A 27 -19.48 -11.70 -4.32
C ALA A 27 -20.11 -10.55 -5.12
N GLU A 28 -19.27 -9.77 -5.80
CA GLU A 28 -19.69 -8.75 -6.77
C GLU A 28 -18.80 -8.79 -8.03
N PRO A 29 -19.39 -8.69 -9.24
CA PRO A 29 -18.64 -8.72 -10.48
C PRO A 29 -17.75 -7.47 -10.64
N ILE A 30 -16.46 -7.69 -10.90
CA ILE A 30 -15.48 -6.64 -11.20
C ILE A 30 -15.28 -6.59 -12.72
N GLU A 31 -15.18 -5.39 -13.31
CA GLU A 31 -14.88 -5.25 -14.74
C GLU A 31 -13.46 -5.76 -15.06
N THR A 32 -13.35 -6.58 -16.10
CA THR A 32 -12.10 -7.27 -16.51
C THR A 32 -10.87 -6.37 -16.71
N ALA A 33 -11.06 -5.08 -17.03
CA ALA A 33 -9.96 -4.15 -17.25
C ALA A 33 -9.24 -3.69 -15.96
N ASP A 34 -9.95 -3.66 -14.83
CA ASP A 34 -9.42 -3.15 -13.54
C ASP A 34 -8.95 -4.27 -12.61
N LEU A 35 -9.27 -5.52 -12.95
CA LEU A 35 -9.00 -6.71 -12.16
C LEU A 35 -7.50 -6.95 -11.83
N PRO A 36 -6.51 -6.73 -12.72
CA PRO A 36 -5.11 -6.96 -12.37
C PRO A 36 -4.63 -6.09 -11.20
N GLY A 37 -4.93 -4.79 -11.22
CA GLY A 37 -4.55 -3.87 -10.13
C GLY A 37 -5.35 -4.11 -8.85
N TYR A 38 -6.61 -4.53 -8.96
CA TYR A 38 -7.44 -4.95 -7.83
C TYR A 38 -6.87 -6.22 -7.18
N LEU A 39 -6.59 -7.27 -7.97
CA LEU A 39 -6.08 -8.54 -7.48
C LEU A 39 -4.67 -8.39 -6.91
N GLU A 40 -3.77 -7.63 -7.51
CA GLU A 40 -2.44 -7.37 -6.91
C GLU A 40 -2.52 -6.80 -5.48
N ARG A 41 -3.59 -6.09 -5.14
CA ARG A 41 -3.72 -5.36 -3.87
C ARG A 41 -4.59 -6.05 -2.85
N SER A 42 -5.63 -6.73 -3.31
CA SER A 42 -6.60 -7.40 -2.46
C SER A 42 -6.36 -8.90 -2.38
N LEU A 43 -5.64 -9.51 -3.31
CA LEU A 43 -5.33 -10.94 -3.23
C LEU A 43 -4.24 -11.17 -2.18
N ARG A 44 -4.52 -12.08 -1.25
CA ARG A 44 -3.57 -12.63 -0.30
C ARG A 44 -3.50 -14.12 -0.49
N LEU A 45 -2.30 -14.64 -0.37
CA LEU A 45 -2.04 -16.07 -0.36
C LEU A 45 -1.61 -16.48 1.04
N TYR A 46 -2.45 -17.29 1.66
CA TYR A 46 -2.13 -17.91 2.94
C TYR A 46 -1.67 -19.34 2.71
N PHE A 47 -0.60 -19.76 3.39
CA PHE A 47 -0.25 -21.17 3.55
C PHE A 47 -0.57 -21.61 4.98
N MET A 48 -1.08 -22.83 5.14
CA MET A 48 -1.17 -23.46 6.44
C MET A 48 0.17 -24.13 6.75
N ASP A 49 0.84 -23.67 7.79
CA ASP A 49 1.97 -24.38 8.37
C ASP A 49 1.45 -25.67 9.01
N GLU A 50 1.80 -26.82 8.43
CA GLU A 50 1.36 -28.14 8.89
C GLU A 50 1.80 -28.47 10.33
N ILE A 51 2.91 -27.88 10.79
CA ILE A 51 3.44 -28.13 12.13
C ILE A 51 2.63 -27.34 13.17
N SER A 52 2.34 -26.07 12.88
CA SER A 52 1.64 -25.20 13.82
C SER A 52 0.11 -25.17 13.64
N GLY A 53 -0.39 -25.66 12.51
CA GLY A 53 -1.79 -25.56 12.09
C GLY A 53 -2.26 -24.12 11.86
N ARG A 54 -1.32 -23.16 11.69
CA ARG A 54 -1.63 -21.74 11.53
C ARG A 54 -1.52 -21.34 10.06
N TRP A 55 -2.49 -20.54 9.63
CA TRP A 55 -2.40 -19.83 8.37
C TRP A 55 -1.43 -18.66 8.51
N THR A 56 -0.39 -18.66 7.69
CA THR A 56 0.57 -17.56 7.56
C THR A 56 0.35 -16.86 6.24
N ASP A 57 0.22 -15.53 6.30
CA ASP A 57 0.26 -14.69 5.11
C ASP A 57 1.67 -14.76 4.51
N THR A 58 1.73 -14.99 3.20
CA THR A 58 2.99 -15.11 2.48
C THR A 58 3.03 -13.95 1.52
N MET A 59 3.99 -13.06 1.73
CA MET A 59 4.15 -11.90 0.87
C MET A 59 4.33 -12.35 -0.59
N THR A 60 3.56 -11.71 -1.45
CA THR A 60 3.25 -12.07 -2.83
C THR A 60 4.36 -11.76 -3.84
N SER A 61 5.61 -11.55 -3.42
CA SER A 61 6.70 -11.08 -4.28
C SER A 61 7.10 -12.07 -5.40
N SER A 62 6.49 -13.26 -5.44
CA SER A 62 6.65 -14.24 -6.51
C SER A 62 5.33 -14.67 -7.17
N LEU A 63 4.21 -14.03 -6.82
CA LEU A 63 2.89 -14.34 -7.36
C LEU A 63 2.73 -13.65 -8.72
N THR A 64 2.58 -14.44 -9.77
CA THR A 64 2.27 -13.91 -11.11
C THR A 64 0.78 -14.11 -11.39
N ILE A 65 0.07 -13.02 -11.70
CA ILE A 65 -1.34 -13.06 -12.13
C ILE A 65 -1.38 -12.83 -13.63
N THR A 66 -1.81 -13.84 -14.37
CA THR A 66 -1.96 -13.76 -15.84
C THR A 66 -3.43 -13.88 -16.22
N PRO A 67 -4.02 -12.91 -16.94
CA PRO A 67 -5.35 -13.09 -17.49
C PRO A 67 -5.35 -14.16 -18.59
N VAL A 68 -6.25 -15.14 -18.51
CA VAL A 68 -6.40 -16.25 -19.46
C VAL A 68 -7.88 -16.50 -19.75
N ASN A 69 -8.36 -16.09 -20.93
CA ASN A 69 -9.73 -16.36 -21.42
C ASN A 69 -10.83 -16.11 -20.36
N ASP A 70 -10.98 -14.85 -19.94
CA ASP A 70 -11.92 -14.40 -18.90
C ASP A 70 -11.67 -14.93 -17.47
N LEU A 71 -10.65 -15.79 -17.29
CA LEU A 71 -10.18 -16.26 -15.99
C LEU A 71 -8.85 -15.59 -15.64
N PHE A 72 -8.44 -15.72 -14.38
CA PHE A 72 -7.09 -15.36 -13.94
C PHE A 72 -6.33 -16.63 -13.57
N GLU A 73 -5.13 -16.78 -14.12
CA GLU A 73 -4.17 -17.77 -13.70
C GLU A 73 -3.23 -17.16 -12.67
N VAL A 74 -3.29 -17.67 -11.44
CA VAL A 74 -2.34 -17.32 -10.39
C VAL A 74 -1.26 -18.40 -10.35
N SER A 75 -0.02 -18.01 -10.65
CA SER A 75 1.15 -18.88 -10.68
C SER A 75 2.05 -18.62 -9.47
N LEU A 76 2.37 -19.69 -8.73
CA LEU A 76 3.10 -19.62 -7.46
C LEU A 76 4.19 -20.68 -7.40
N PRO A 77 5.46 -20.31 -7.14
CA PRO A 77 6.50 -21.28 -6.82
C PRO A 77 6.26 -21.84 -5.42
N VAL A 78 6.05 -23.14 -5.31
CA VAL A 78 5.93 -23.84 -4.03
C VAL A 78 7.06 -24.85 -3.87
N ASP A 79 7.84 -24.69 -2.80
CA ASP A 79 8.95 -25.59 -2.45
C ASP A 79 8.50 -26.76 -1.57
N ARG A 80 7.31 -26.65 -0.97
CA ARG A 80 6.67 -27.68 -0.16
C ARG A 80 5.16 -27.64 -0.39
N MET A 81 4.50 -28.79 -0.24
CA MET A 81 3.05 -28.80 -0.14
C MET A 81 2.63 -28.25 1.20
N ALA A 82 1.87 -27.18 1.16
CA ALA A 82 1.07 -26.71 2.27
C ALA A 82 -0.34 -26.50 1.71
N GLU A 83 -1.38 -26.71 2.53
CA GLU A 83 -2.70 -26.18 2.18
C GLU A 83 -2.56 -24.69 1.94
N PHE A 84 -3.14 -24.19 0.87
CA PHE A 84 -3.16 -22.76 0.61
C PHE A 84 -4.58 -22.26 0.44
N ALA A 85 -4.77 -20.99 0.79
CA ALA A 85 -6.00 -20.26 0.60
C ALA A 85 -5.68 -18.97 -0.14
N LEU A 86 -6.40 -18.77 -1.24
CA LEU A 86 -6.43 -17.49 -1.93
C LEU A 86 -7.60 -16.69 -1.39
N VAL A 87 -7.32 -15.54 -0.79
CA VAL A 87 -8.31 -14.71 -0.12
C VAL A 87 -8.26 -13.32 -0.71
N ILE A 88 -9.44 -12.78 -1.02
CA ILE A 88 -9.57 -11.36 -1.34
C ILE A 88 -9.82 -10.64 -0.03
N VAL A 89 -8.83 -9.85 0.37
CA VAL A 89 -8.84 -9.01 1.56
C VAL A 89 -9.33 -7.63 1.13
N GLU A 90 -10.49 -7.27 1.66
CA GLU A 90 -10.99 -5.89 1.56
C GLU A 90 -10.01 -4.96 2.27
N PRO A 91 -9.85 -3.70 1.80
CA PRO A 91 -9.00 -2.72 2.47
C PRO A 91 -9.37 -2.60 3.95
N SER A 92 -8.49 -3.11 4.82
CA SER A 92 -8.62 -3.01 6.26
C SER A 92 -8.01 -1.68 6.68
N GLY A 93 -8.85 -0.67 6.88
CA GLY A 93 -8.41 0.68 7.19
C GLY A 93 -9.56 1.50 7.75
N THR A 94 -9.23 2.63 8.37
CA THR A 94 -10.28 3.60 8.75
C THR A 94 -10.83 4.22 7.48
N GLN A 95 -12.15 4.22 7.33
CA GLN A 95 -12.81 4.65 6.10
C GLN A 95 -13.59 5.95 6.31
N THR A 96 -13.69 6.76 5.27
CA THR A 96 -14.57 7.92 5.20
C THR A 96 -15.28 7.97 3.86
N SER A 97 -16.51 8.47 3.84
CA SER A 97 -17.24 8.74 2.61
C SER A 97 -16.84 10.12 2.10
N VAL A 98 -16.57 10.22 0.79
CA VAL A 98 -16.37 11.48 0.09
C VAL A 98 -17.51 11.63 -0.89
N THR A 99 -18.29 12.69 -0.72
CA THR A 99 -19.46 12.99 -1.56
C THR A 99 -19.17 14.18 -2.46
N PRO A 100 -19.84 14.31 -3.62
CA PRO A 100 -19.67 15.47 -4.49
C PRO A 100 -19.97 16.79 -3.76
N ASP A 101 -21.12 16.88 -3.09
CA ASP A 101 -21.60 18.16 -2.54
C ASP A 101 -20.84 18.63 -1.29
N GLU A 102 -20.44 17.70 -0.40
CA GLU A 102 -19.83 18.04 0.89
C GLU A 102 -18.33 17.76 0.95
N GLY A 103 -17.78 17.07 -0.06
CA GLY A 103 -16.46 16.48 0.02
C GLY A 103 -16.40 15.40 1.09
N GLY A 104 -15.33 15.40 1.87
CA GLY A 104 -15.13 14.45 2.94
C GLY A 104 -13.97 14.84 3.84
N ARG A 105 -13.92 14.26 5.03
CA ARG A 105 -12.80 14.51 5.96
C ARG A 105 -12.45 13.26 6.72
N PHE A 106 -11.20 13.20 7.13
CA PHE A 106 -10.60 12.07 7.80
C PHE A 106 -9.55 12.55 8.80
N ALA A 107 -9.47 11.88 9.94
CA ALA A 107 -8.38 12.05 10.88
C ALA A 107 -8.04 10.68 11.49
N PHE A 108 -6.75 10.35 11.50
CA PHE A 108 -6.24 9.12 12.09
C PHE A 108 -5.12 9.44 13.06
N THR A 109 -5.22 8.88 14.27
CA THR A 109 -4.20 8.97 15.30
C THR A 109 -3.67 7.57 15.56
N ASN A 110 -2.35 7.37 15.45
CA ASN A 110 -1.75 6.06 15.68
C ASN A 110 -1.42 5.83 17.16
N ALA A 111 -0.81 4.68 17.45
CA ALA A 111 -0.44 4.30 18.82
C ALA A 111 0.55 5.29 19.49
N GLN A 112 1.35 6.00 18.69
CA GLN A 112 2.32 7.02 19.11
C GLN A 112 1.67 8.41 19.26
N SER A 113 0.35 8.54 19.15
CA SER A 113 -0.40 9.80 19.23
C SER A 113 -0.07 10.82 18.14
N LEU A 114 0.57 10.39 17.05
CA LEU A 114 0.79 11.23 15.88
C LEU A 114 -0.49 11.19 15.02
N THR A 115 -0.81 12.31 14.36
CA THR A 115 -2.07 12.46 13.61
C THR A 115 -1.82 12.65 12.12
N THR A 116 -2.63 11.99 11.28
CA THR A 116 -2.78 12.31 9.85
C THR A 116 -4.20 12.77 9.60
N GLY A 117 -4.35 14.00 9.12
CA GLY A 117 -5.62 14.58 8.68
C GLY A 117 -5.69 14.60 7.16
N ILE A 118 -6.87 14.33 6.60
CA ILE A 118 -7.13 14.47 5.16
C ILE A 118 -8.47 15.16 4.98
N GLN A 119 -8.49 16.19 4.15
CA GLN A 119 -9.68 16.94 3.79
C GLN A 119 -9.84 16.90 2.28
N PHE A 120 -10.99 16.42 1.84
CA PHE A 120 -11.45 16.47 0.46
C PHE A 120 -12.41 17.65 0.34
N PRO A 121 -12.17 18.60 -0.58
CA PRO A 121 -13.12 19.69 -0.81
C PRO A 121 -14.41 19.17 -1.48
N PRO A 122 -15.49 19.96 -1.50
CA PRO A 122 -16.59 19.76 -2.43
C PRO A 122 -16.08 19.62 -3.87
N ASP A 123 -16.81 18.88 -4.69
CA ASP A 123 -16.50 18.58 -6.08
C ASP A 123 -15.19 17.78 -6.30
N ALA A 124 -14.53 17.28 -5.24
CA ALA A 124 -13.37 16.40 -5.36
C ALA A 124 -13.69 15.09 -6.11
N VAL A 125 -14.97 14.68 -6.11
CA VAL A 125 -15.47 13.48 -6.78
C VAL A 125 -16.81 13.77 -7.45
N ASP A 126 -17.06 13.14 -8.60
CA ASP A 126 -18.35 13.26 -9.32
C ASP A 126 -19.43 12.31 -8.78
N THR A 127 -19.00 11.27 -8.08
CA THR A 127 -19.87 10.27 -7.44
C THR A 127 -19.34 9.95 -6.06
N THR A 128 -20.22 9.59 -5.12
CA THR A 128 -19.80 9.18 -3.78
C THR A 128 -18.83 8.01 -3.84
N VAL A 129 -17.67 8.16 -3.21
CA VAL A 129 -16.65 7.13 -3.03
C VAL A 129 -16.34 6.93 -1.55
N THR A 130 -15.78 5.78 -1.20
CA THR A 130 -15.19 5.55 0.11
C THR A 130 -13.68 5.66 -0.01
N VAL A 131 -13.05 6.46 0.84
CA VAL A 131 -11.59 6.49 0.97
C VAL A 131 -11.20 5.70 2.22
N SER A 132 -10.33 4.72 2.06
CA SER A 132 -9.75 3.93 3.13
C SER A 132 -8.31 4.36 3.39
N TYR A 133 -7.99 4.58 4.66
CA TYR A 133 -6.64 4.82 5.15
C TYR A 133 -6.16 3.57 5.88
N THR A 134 -5.05 3.01 5.42
CA THR A 134 -4.37 1.89 6.08
C THR A 134 -3.00 2.35 6.52
N GLU A 135 -2.80 2.45 7.85
CA GLU A 135 -1.45 2.60 8.41
C GLU A 135 -0.64 1.37 8.09
N GLN A 136 0.64 1.59 7.85
CA GLN A 136 1.53 0.55 7.42
C GLN A 136 2.60 0.34 8.49
N SER A 137 2.92 -0.93 8.72
CA SER A 137 3.87 -1.31 9.75
C SER A 137 5.19 -0.58 9.57
N GLU A 138 5.67 0.02 10.64
CA GLU A 138 7.03 0.57 10.67
C GLU A 138 8.04 -0.58 10.49
N PRO A 139 9.16 -0.34 9.79
CA PRO A 139 10.18 -1.36 9.67
C PRO A 139 10.80 -1.57 11.06
N THR A 140 10.99 -2.82 11.44
CA THR A 140 11.69 -3.18 12.67
C THR A 140 13.10 -2.61 12.66
N GLN A 141 13.69 -2.41 13.84
CA GLN A 141 15.08 -1.95 13.94
C GLN A 141 16.04 -2.86 13.16
N GLN A 142 15.78 -4.17 13.15
CA GLN A 142 16.58 -5.12 12.40
C GLN A 142 16.45 -4.90 10.89
N GLU A 143 15.23 -4.74 10.36
CA GLU A 143 15.01 -4.42 8.94
C GLU A 143 15.65 -3.08 8.55
N GLN A 144 15.61 -2.08 9.44
CA GLN A 144 16.29 -0.80 9.22
C GLN A 144 17.82 -0.94 9.14
N LEU A 145 18.41 -1.77 10.02
CA LEU A 145 19.85 -2.05 10.05
C LEU A 145 20.32 -2.88 8.86
N GLU A 146 19.49 -3.83 8.40
CA GLU A 146 19.78 -4.68 7.25
C GLU A 146 19.59 -3.94 5.92
N ALA A 147 18.67 -2.97 5.86
CA ALA A 147 18.37 -2.23 4.65
C ALA A 147 19.55 -1.37 4.17
N LEU A 148 20.30 -0.71 5.06
CA LEU A 148 21.44 0.14 4.69
C LEU A 148 22.39 0.37 5.89
N GLU A 149 23.71 0.35 5.64
CA GLU A 149 24.74 0.78 6.61
C GLU A 149 24.64 2.30 6.95
N GLU A 150 23.79 3.08 6.26
CA GLU A 150 23.71 4.55 6.35
C GLU A 150 22.28 5.14 6.56
N VAL A 151 21.23 4.33 6.80
CA VAL A 151 19.89 4.88 7.12
C VAL A 151 19.83 5.31 8.57
N GLU A 152 20.10 6.58 8.80
CA GLU A 152 19.78 7.25 10.06
C GLU A 152 18.26 7.50 10.14
N GLN A 153 17.53 6.49 10.64
CA GLN A 153 16.19 6.57 11.25
C GLN A 153 14.98 6.88 10.33
N PHE A 154 13.97 6.02 10.42
CA PHE A 154 12.63 6.27 9.86
C PHE A 154 11.93 7.40 10.65
N ALA A 155 11.37 8.40 9.96
CA ALA A 155 10.79 9.58 10.60
C ALA A 155 9.33 9.39 11.05
N GLY A 156 8.81 8.16 10.94
CA GLY A 156 7.70 7.73 11.77
C GLY A 156 6.34 7.63 11.09
N ARG A 157 6.22 7.76 9.76
CA ARG A 157 4.93 7.49 9.08
C ARG A 157 5.05 6.85 7.71
N SER A 158 4.29 5.78 7.53
CA SER A 158 3.94 5.24 6.22
C SER A 158 2.48 4.81 6.24
N PHE A 159 1.75 5.14 5.18
CA PHE A 159 0.34 4.76 5.05
C PHE A 159 -0.04 4.64 3.58
N ARG A 160 -1.17 3.98 3.34
CA ARG A 160 -1.78 3.85 2.02
C ARG A 160 -3.18 4.44 2.03
N LEU A 161 -3.52 5.13 0.95
CA LEU A 161 -4.89 5.53 0.64
C LEU A 161 -5.44 4.67 -0.48
N ASP A 162 -6.58 4.02 -0.22
CA ASP A 162 -7.33 3.24 -1.20
C ASP A 162 -8.66 3.96 -1.46
N VAL A 163 -9.07 4.11 -2.72
CA VAL A 163 -10.38 4.65 -3.10
C VAL A 163 -11.26 3.50 -3.55
N LEU A 164 -12.44 3.36 -2.96
CA LEU A 164 -13.46 2.40 -3.33
C LEU A 164 -14.67 3.13 -3.90
N ASP A 165 -15.28 2.60 -4.94
CA ASP A 165 -16.53 3.16 -5.47
C ASP A 165 -17.73 2.91 -4.54
N GLY A 166 -18.92 3.37 -4.93
CA GLY A 166 -20.16 3.17 -4.17
C GLY A 166 -20.59 1.70 -3.99
N LEU A 167 -19.89 0.75 -4.60
CA LEU A 167 -20.07 -0.70 -4.45
C LEU A 167 -18.93 -1.33 -3.64
N GLY A 168 -17.97 -0.55 -3.13
CA GLY A 168 -16.83 -1.08 -2.39
C GLY A 168 -15.74 -1.70 -3.28
N ARG A 169 -15.73 -1.40 -4.58
CA ARG A 169 -14.70 -1.87 -5.51
C ARG A 169 -13.54 -0.89 -5.54
N LEU A 170 -12.32 -1.39 -5.31
CA LEU A 170 -11.09 -0.58 -5.37
C LEU A 170 -10.94 0.05 -6.76
N GLN A 171 -10.63 1.34 -6.80
CA GLN A 171 -10.41 2.16 -7.99
C GLN A 171 -8.91 2.44 -8.14
N PRO A 172 -8.11 1.52 -8.72
CA PRO A 172 -6.68 1.74 -8.90
C PRO A 172 -6.45 2.93 -9.85
N GLY A 173 -5.54 3.84 -9.47
CA GLY A 173 -5.22 4.99 -10.31
C GLY A 173 -6.26 6.11 -10.30
N PHE A 174 -7.23 6.09 -9.38
CA PHE A 174 -8.18 7.19 -9.19
C PHE A 174 -7.45 8.54 -9.02
N VAL A 175 -8.07 9.60 -9.55
CA VAL A 175 -7.59 10.98 -9.47
C VAL A 175 -8.79 11.83 -9.06
N PHE A 176 -8.63 12.61 -7.99
CA PHE A 176 -9.67 13.53 -7.56
C PHE A 176 -9.77 14.69 -8.56
N ALA A 177 -11.00 15.16 -8.81
CA ALA A 177 -11.22 16.31 -9.68
C ALA A 177 -10.66 17.60 -9.07
N GLU A 178 -10.74 17.70 -7.75
CA GLU A 178 -10.17 18.80 -6.96
C GLU A 178 -9.07 18.28 -6.01
N PRO A 179 -8.01 19.06 -5.74
CA PRO A 179 -6.94 18.66 -4.82
C PRO A 179 -7.45 18.42 -3.39
N MET A 180 -7.05 17.31 -2.78
CA MET A 180 -7.21 17.10 -1.33
C MET A 180 -6.07 17.78 -0.57
N SER A 181 -6.37 18.23 0.65
CA SER A 181 -5.39 18.73 1.61
C SER A 181 -5.10 17.64 2.64
N MET A 182 -3.83 17.39 2.92
CA MET A 182 -3.38 16.39 3.87
C MET A 182 -2.42 17.00 4.87
N THR A 183 -2.63 16.73 6.16
CA THR A 183 -1.74 17.11 7.25
C THR A 183 -1.12 15.87 7.84
N ILE A 184 0.20 15.83 7.96
CA ILE A 184 0.94 14.73 8.59
C ILE A 184 1.73 15.29 9.76
N GLN A 185 1.38 14.88 10.98
CA GLN A 185 2.18 15.18 12.15
C GLN A 185 3.36 14.22 12.25
N VAL A 186 4.53 14.77 12.44
CA VAL A 186 5.79 14.06 12.66
C VAL A 186 6.21 14.19 14.12
N ASP A 187 6.98 13.23 14.62
CA ASP A 187 7.41 13.24 16.02
C ASP A 187 8.31 14.46 16.29
N PRO A 188 7.94 15.38 17.21
CA PRO A 188 8.74 16.55 17.51
C PRO A 188 10.13 16.21 18.08
N THR A 189 10.31 15.03 18.70
CA THR A 189 11.61 14.56 19.19
C THR A 189 12.56 14.20 18.04
N THR A 190 12.00 13.75 16.92
CA THR A 190 12.73 13.46 15.67
C THR A 190 13.25 14.75 15.02
N ILE A 191 12.54 15.86 15.21
CA ILE A 191 12.82 17.16 14.58
C ILE A 191 13.68 18.08 15.45
N SER A 192 13.50 18.00 16.77
CA SER A 192 13.98 19.04 17.70
C SER A 192 15.47 18.99 18.04
N THR A 193 16.19 17.95 17.64
CA THR A 193 17.57 17.73 18.14
C THR A 193 18.65 18.44 17.32
N THR A 194 18.44 18.77 16.04
CA THR A 194 19.33 19.66 15.27
C THR A 194 18.64 20.27 14.04
N THR A 195 18.91 21.54 13.73
CA THR A 195 18.43 22.25 12.51
C THR A 195 18.78 21.51 11.20
N ASN A 196 19.75 20.60 11.24
CA ASN A 196 20.15 19.79 10.09
C ASN A 196 19.20 18.62 9.80
N LEU A 197 18.46 18.10 10.80
CA LEU A 197 17.52 16.99 10.58
C LEU A 197 16.27 17.44 9.83
N LEU A 198 15.77 18.66 10.11
CA LEU A 198 14.69 19.26 9.33
C LEU A 198 15.02 19.35 7.83
N LYS A 199 16.27 19.66 7.49
CA LYS A 199 16.73 19.70 6.10
C LYS A 199 16.85 18.33 5.45
N ARG A 200 16.76 17.25 6.23
CA ARG A 200 16.84 15.86 5.78
C ARG A 200 15.50 15.15 5.80
N LEU A 201 14.47 15.75 6.41
CA LEU A 201 13.12 15.23 6.37
C LEU A 201 12.62 15.28 4.92
N ARG A 202 12.05 14.17 4.47
CA ARG A 202 11.55 13.95 3.11
C ARG A 202 10.17 13.35 3.17
N VAL A 203 9.35 13.74 2.20
CA VAL A 203 8.05 13.13 1.93
C VAL A 203 8.19 12.39 0.62
N TYR A 204 7.90 11.09 0.63
CA TYR A 204 7.90 10.29 -0.57
C TYR A 204 6.48 9.88 -0.93
N ARG A 205 6.19 9.85 -2.23
CA ARG A 205 4.98 9.25 -2.81
C ARG A 205 5.37 8.10 -3.72
N PHE A 206 4.74 6.95 -3.56
CA PHE A 206 4.98 5.83 -4.48
C PHE A 206 4.25 6.06 -5.81
N ASN A 207 5.00 5.99 -6.91
CA ASN A 207 4.46 5.98 -8.26
C ASN A 207 4.27 4.51 -8.72
N PRO A 208 3.04 3.99 -8.77
CA PRO A 208 2.80 2.61 -9.16
C PRO A 208 3.10 2.32 -10.63
N THR A 209 3.08 3.33 -11.50
CA THR A 209 3.38 3.18 -12.93
C THR A 209 4.85 2.91 -13.16
N GLU A 210 5.70 3.71 -12.51
CA GLU A 210 7.16 3.61 -12.64
C GLU A 210 7.78 2.66 -11.60
N LYS A 211 6.96 2.16 -10.67
CA LYS A 211 7.36 1.31 -9.54
C LYS A 211 8.50 1.91 -8.72
N LEU A 212 8.45 3.23 -8.51
CA LEU A 212 9.48 3.97 -7.78
C LEU A 212 8.88 4.99 -6.82
N TRP A 213 9.65 5.33 -5.78
CA TRP A 213 9.31 6.40 -4.85
C TRP A 213 9.79 7.74 -5.40
N GLU A 214 8.87 8.71 -5.43
CA GLU A 214 9.12 10.09 -5.85
C GLU A 214 9.31 10.96 -4.61
N ASP A 215 10.40 11.72 -4.57
CA ASP A 215 10.64 12.70 -3.52
C ASP A 215 9.80 13.96 -3.76
N LEU A 216 8.99 14.34 -2.78
CA LEU A 216 8.13 15.52 -2.81
C LEU A 216 8.68 16.66 -1.95
N ALA A 217 9.85 16.54 -1.33
CA ALA A 217 10.32 17.52 -0.35
C ALA A 217 10.51 18.94 -0.93
N ASP A 218 10.88 19.03 -2.21
CA ASP A 218 11.03 20.29 -2.95
C ASP A 218 9.82 20.61 -3.86
N ASP A 219 8.77 19.78 -3.81
CA ASP A 219 7.57 19.99 -4.62
C ASP A 219 6.74 21.14 -4.02
N PRO A 220 6.26 22.12 -4.84
CA PRO A 220 5.43 23.22 -4.35
C PRO A 220 4.13 22.78 -3.66
N ILE A 221 3.71 21.52 -3.81
CA ILE A 221 2.56 20.98 -3.09
C ILE A 221 2.82 20.70 -1.61
N VAL A 222 4.08 20.71 -1.17
CA VAL A 222 4.46 20.39 0.22
C VAL A 222 4.85 21.66 0.97
N THR A 223 4.16 21.93 2.07
CA THR A 223 4.46 23.05 2.98
C THR A 223 4.78 22.52 4.38
N TRP A 224 5.78 23.11 5.03
CA TRP A 224 6.27 22.69 6.35
C TRP A 224 5.88 23.71 7.43
N HIS A 225 5.19 23.24 8.46
CA HIS A 225 4.74 24.03 9.62
C HIS A 225 5.25 23.39 10.92
N GLY A 226 6.55 23.49 11.19
CA GLY A 226 7.14 22.92 12.40
C GLY A 226 7.14 21.38 12.36
N ASP A 227 6.33 20.74 13.21
CA ASP A 227 6.11 19.29 13.26
C ASP A 227 4.92 18.82 12.41
N VAL A 228 4.37 19.70 11.57
CA VAL A 228 3.27 19.37 10.65
C VAL A 228 3.72 19.58 9.22
N ILE A 229 3.43 18.58 8.38
CA ILE A 229 3.61 18.61 6.93
C ILE A 229 2.24 18.79 6.30
N GLU A 230 2.07 19.80 5.46
CA GLU A 230 0.88 20.00 4.65
C GLU A 230 1.17 19.62 3.20
N ILE A 231 0.28 18.84 2.60
CA ILE A 231 0.38 18.36 1.21
C ILE A 231 -0.95 18.66 0.51
N GLU A 232 -0.92 19.38 -0.62
CA GLU A 232 -2.09 19.62 -1.47
C GLU A 232 -1.98 18.85 -2.79
N THR A 233 -2.81 17.84 -3.02
CA THR A 233 -2.65 16.96 -4.19
C THR A 233 -3.98 16.44 -4.73
N ALA A 234 -4.13 16.44 -6.05
CA ALA A 234 -5.25 15.75 -6.72
C ALA A 234 -4.97 14.24 -6.92
N ALA A 235 -3.72 13.81 -6.72
CA ALA A 235 -3.33 12.43 -6.94
C ALA A 235 -3.86 11.55 -5.81
N SER A 236 -4.83 10.69 -6.13
CA SER A 236 -5.25 9.61 -5.25
C SER A 236 -4.64 8.25 -5.62
N ARG A 237 -3.80 8.18 -6.67
CA ARG A 237 -3.27 6.94 -7.27
C ARG A 237 -2.81 5.94 -6.22
N ALA A 238 -3.69 5.07 -5.70
CA ALA A 238 -3.58 4.53 -4.33
C ALA A 238 -2.27 4.87 -3.64
N ALA A 239 -2.23 6.10 -3.15
CA ALA A 239 -0.97 6.77 -2.92
C ALA A 239 -0.42 6.24 -1.62
N GLU A 240 0.70 5.53 -1.72
CA GLU A 240 1.51 5.21 -0.56
C GLU A 240 2.37 6.43 -0.29
N PHE A 241 2.32 6.91 0.94
CA PHE A 241 3.14 8.01 1.42
C PHE A 241 4.07 7.49 2.50
N ALA A 242 5.30 8.01 2.49
CA ALA A 242 6.28 7.76 3.54
C ALA A 242 6.98 9.06 3.92
N VAL A 243 7.22 9.24 5.22
CA VAL A 243 8.00 10.37 5.74
C VAL A 243 9.27 9.83 6.40
N VAL A 244 10.44 10.27 5.94
CA VAL A 244 11.74 9.75 6.37
C VAL A 244 12.80 10.82 6.55
N LEU A 245 13.83 10.57 7.37
CA LEU A 245 14.92 11.51 7.70
C LEU A 245 16.13 11.43 6.75
N VAL A 246 16.00 10.73 5.62
CA VAL A 246 17.12 10.47 4.72
C VAL A 246 16.68 10.62 3.28
N ASN A 247 17.60 11.09 2.43
CA ASN A 247 17.44 10.93 0.99
C ASN A 247 17.44 9.43 0.70
N ILE A 248 16.31 8.92 0.24
CA ILE A 248 16.28 7.67 -0.50
C ILE A 248 17.05 7.94 -1.79
N GLN A 249 18.12 7.19 -2.04
CA GLN A 249 18.74 7.26 -3.35
C GLN A 249 17.73 6.74 -4.36
N THR A 250 17.20 7.64 -5.20
CA THR A 250 16.36 7.26 -6.33
C THR A 250 17.26 6.54 -7.36
N PRO A 251 16.85 5.37 -7.86
CA PRO A 251 17.75 4.54 -8.66
C PRO A 251 18.02 5.18 -10.02
N GLY A 252 19.23 5.71 -10.18
CA GLY A 252 19.91 5.86 -11.46
C GLY A 252 20.87 4.68 -11.67
N GLU A 253 20.45 3.70 -12.46
CA GLU A 253 21.26 2.60 -13.04
C GLU A 253 21.98 1.57 -12.12
N GLY A 254 21.86 1.64 -10.80
CA GLY A 254 22.48 0.64 -9.91
C GLY A 254 21.65 0.42 -8.65
N THR A 255 21.35 -0.85 -8.38
CA THR A 255 20.65 -1.40 -7.21
C THR A 255 20.95 -0.68 -5.88
N ALA A 256 20.04 0.19 -5.47
CA ALA A 256 19.78 0.53 -4.07
C ALA A 256 18.28 0.84 -3.95
N LEU A 257 17.45 -0.21 -3.95
CA LEU A 257 16.06 -0.09 -3.49
C LEU A 257 16.15 0.16 -1.98
N VAL A 258 15.97 1.40 -1.55
CA VAL A 258 15.80 1.67 -0.13
C VAL A 258 14.49 1.00 0.28
N TYR A 259 14.62 0.06 1.20
CA TYR A 259 13.51 -0.56 1.91
C TYR A 259 12.83 0.50 2.78
N LEU A 260 12.03 1.36 2.16
CA LEU A 260 10.85 1.85 2.88
C LEU A 260 10.02 0.61 3.22
N PRO A 261 9.46 0.54 4.43
CA PRO A 261 8.59 -0.57 4.76
C PRO A 261 7.53 -0.66 3.65
N MET A 262 7.33 -1.86 3.12
CA MET A 262 6.20 -2.30 2.27
C MET A 262 6.36 -2.50 0.76
N ILE A 263 7.53 -2.37 0.14
CA ILE A 263 7.63 -2.79 -1.28
C ILE A 263 8.78 -3.78 -1.45
N GLN A 264 8.64 -4.96 -0.86
CA GLN A 264 8.95 -6.18 -1.60
C GLN A 264 7.72 -6.52 -2.46
N ARG A 265 7.57 -5.81 -3.58
CA ARG A 265 6.76 -6.25 -4.71
C ARG A 265 7.63 -7.06 -5.65
#